data_AF-K1UTZ9-F1
#
_entry.id   AF-K1UTZ9-F1
#
_cell.length_a   1.000
_cell.length_b   1.000
_cell.length_c   1.000
_cell.angle_alpha   90.00
_cell.angle_beta   90.00
_cell.angle_gamma   90.00
#
_symmetry.space_group_name_H-M   'P 1'
#
loop_
_entity.id
_entity.type
_entity.pdbx_description
1 polymer ?
#
loop_
_entity_poly.entity_id
_entity_poly.type
_entity_poly.pdbx_seq_one_letter_code
_entity_poly.pdbx_strand_id
1 'polypeptide(L)'
;MLLAQGAEGIAVGLSSKVLPHNFNEICDAAVHYLKGEPFQLYPDFPTGGAIDVSKYNDGQRGGALKVRAKIDKLDNKTLVISEIPFSKTTGSLIDSITKAVEKGKIKARKVDDVTSANVEILVHLAPGTSSDKTMDALYAFSDCEINISPNCCVIEDNKPVFLTISDVLRHSVDRTMGLLRKELMIRKGELEEQLFFSSLERIFIEERIYKERKFEQSKSQDEVVAFIDSKLEPFKDKLFTAEVDGKGMVEYAFHREITREDILKLLEIKMQRILKYNKDKADELLMKIKAELAEIENDLAHMTDVTINWFEYLKGKYGKNHPRKTEIRNFDTIEV
;
A
#
# COMPACT_ATOMS: atom_id res chain seq x y z
N MET A 1 4.46 3.23 1.97
CA MET A 1 4.90 4.38 2.81
C MET A 1 6.36 4.74 2.59
N LEU A 2 7.31 3.81 2.75
CA LEU A 2 8.75 4.08 2.59
C LEU A 2 9.10 4.81 1.27
N LEU A 3 8.69 4.28 0.11
CA LEU A 3 8.98 4.92 -1.17
C LEU A 3 8.21 6.24 -1.38
N ALA A 4 6.96 6.32 -0.91
CA ALA A 4 6.12 7.51 -1.10
C ALA A 4 6.63 8.73 -0.32
N GLN A 5 7.25 8.51 0.85
CA GLN A 5 7.74 9.59 1.72
C GLN A 5 9.26 9.75 1.70
N GLY A 6 9.98 8.71 1.28
CA GLY A 6 11.41 8.60 1.52
C GLY A 6 11.73 8.31 2.99
N ALA A 7 13.01 8.18 3.29
CA ALA A 7 13.55 8.04 4.63
C ALA A 7 15.02 8.46 4.65
N GLU A 8 15.43 9.14 5.72
CA GLU A 8 16.83 9.51 5.93
C GLU A 8 17.22 9.19 7.38
N GLY A 9 18.40 8.59 7.57
CA GLY A 9 18.86 8.20 8.89
C GLY A 9 20.34 7.83 8.91
N ILE A 10 20.97 8.03 10.07
CA ILE A 10 22.38 7.71 10.30
C ILE A 10 22.45 6.80 11.54
N ALA A 11 23.12 5.66 11.38
CA ALA A 11 23.43 4.71 12.44
C ALA A 11 24.95 4.52 12.56
N VAL A 12 25.40 3.71 13.52
CA VAL A 12 26.84 3.46 13.71
C VAL A 12 27.41 2.75 12.48
N GLY A 13 28.23 3.47 11.70
CA GLY A 13 28.88 2.96 10.49
C GLY A 13 27.98 2.85 9.26
N LEU A 14 26.71 3.28 9.33
CA LEU A 14 25.73 3.14 8.25
C LEU A 14 24.93 4.43 8.08
N SER A 15 24.53 4.74 6.85
CA SER A 15 23.54 5.77 6.56
C SER A 15 22.50 5.21 5.61
N SER A 16 21.31 5.80 5.63
CA SER A 16 20.24 5.52 4.69
C SER A 16 19.69 6.84 4.17
N LYS A 17 19.46 6.89 2.86
CA LYS A 17 18.83 8.01 2.16
C LYS A 17 18.00 7.48 1.00
N VAL A 18 16.74 7.18 1.31
CA VAL A 18 15.70 6.80 0.36
C VAL A 18 14.95 8.07 -0.04
N LEU A 19 14.91 8.36 -1.34
CA LEU A 19 14.23 9.55 -1.87
C LEU A 19 12.72 9.27 -2.05
N PRO A 20 11.85 10.28 -1.86
CA PRO A 20 10.41 10.13 -2.10
C PRO A 20 10.11 9.91 -3.58
N HIS A 21 9.05 9.17 -3.87
CA HIS A 21 8.56 8.83 -5.20
C HIS A 21 7.06 9.15 -5.32
N ASN A 22 6.60 9.34 -6.55
CA ASN A 22 5.20 9.67 -6.79
C ASN A 22 4.29 8.47 -6.45
N PHE A 23 3.20 8.73 -5.73
CA PHE A 23 2.25 7.69 -5.31
C PHE A 23 1.61 6.96 -6.50
N ASN A 24 1.23 7.68 -7.55
CA ASN A 24 0.61 7.08 -8.73
C ASN A 24 1.59 6.15 -9.44
N GLU A 25 2.83 6.60 -9.62
CA GLU A 25 3.89 5.81 -10.25
C GLU A 25 4.26 4.57 -9.43
N ILE A 26 4.26 4.66 -8.09
CA ILE A 26 4.44 3.48 -7.23
C ILE A 26 3.34 2.45 -7.49
N CYS A 27 2.07 2.89 -7.59
CA CYS A 27 0.96 1.99 -7.87
C CYS A 27 1.07 1.37 -9.27
N ASP A 28 1.42 2.17 -10.28
CA ASP A 28 1.62 1.70 -11.65
C ASP A 28 2.76 0.69 -11.74
N ALA A 29 3.90 0.99 -11.10
CA ALA A 29 5.05 0.09 -11.05
C ALA A 29 4.72 -1.22 -10.32
N ALA A 30 3.89 -1.18 -9.28
CA ALA A 30 3.41 -2.38 -8.61
C ALA A 30 2.57 -3.26 -9.54
N VAL A 31 1.69 -2.64 -10.34
CA VAL A 31 0.89 -3.36 -11.35
C VAL A 31 1.77 -3.95 -12.45
N HIS A 32 2.75 -3.20 -12.96
CA HIS A 32 3.72 -3.71 -13.94
C HIS A 32 4.50 -4.91 -13.39
N TYR A 33 5.00 -4.82 -12.16
CA TYR A 33 5.68 -5.94 -11.50
C TYR A 33 4.80 -7.20 -11.43
N LEU A 34 3.55 -7.05 -11.00
CA LEU A 34 2.60 -8.17 -10.90
C LEU A 34 2.28 -8.81 -12.27
N LYS A 35 2.37 -8.04 -13.35
CA LYS A 35 2.23 -8.52 -14.74
C LYS A 35 3.53 -9.10 -15.33
N GLY A 36 4.65 -9.06 -14.60
CA GLY A 36 5.96 -9.45 -15.13
C GLY A 36 6.54 -8.46 -16.14
N GLU A 37 6.06 -7.23 -16.15
CA GLU A 37 6.49 -6.17 -17.06
C GLU A 37 7.63 -5.34 -16.43
N PRO A 38 8.57 -4.83 -17.24
CA PRO A 38 9.61 -3.94 -16.73
C PRO A 38 9.00 -2.61 -16.27
N PHE A 39 9.55 -2.05 -15.21
CA PHE A 39 9.16 -0.74 -14.69
C PHE A 39 10.39 0.06 -14.26
N GLN A 40 10.21 1.37 -14.13
CA GLN A 40 11.21 2.28 -13.57
C GLN A 40 10.50 3.24 -12.62
N LEU A 41 11.19 3.59 -11.54
CA LEU A 41 10.71 4.56 -10.56
C LEU A 41 11.76 5.65 -10.40
N TYR A 42 11.29 6.89 -10.46
CA TYR A 42 12.14 8.05 -10.28
C TYR A 42 11.61 8.92 -9.14
N PRO A 43 12.50 9.61 -8.40
CA PRO A 43 12.09 10.47 -7.31
C PRO A 43 11.08 11.54 -7.76
N ASP A 44 10.18 11.89 -6.84
CA ASP A 44 9.24 13.00 -6.97
C ASP A 44 9.26 13.77 -5.66
N PHE A 45 9.70 15.03 -5.72
CA PHE A 45 9.95 15.83 -4.54
C PHE A 45 8.76 16.72 -4.21
N PRO A 46 8.42 16.88 -2.92
CA PRO A 46 7.32 17.76 -2.51
C PRO A 46 7.55 19.22 -2.90
N THR A 47 8.81 19.62 -3.09
CA THR A 47 9.25 20.96 -3.52
C THR A 47 9.22 21.18 -5.03
N GLY A 48 8.89 20.14 -5.83
CA GLY A 48 8.93 20.22 -7.29
C GLY A 48 10.36 20.18 -7.82
N GLY A 49 10.69 21.14 -8.69
CA GLY A 49 11.95 21.28 -9.38
C GLY A 49 12.10 20.34 -10.57
N ALA A 50 13.32 20.30 -11.11
CA ALA A 50 13.70 19.35 -12.14
C ALA A 50 14.76 18.39 -11.60
N ILE A 51 14.78 17.17 -12.13
CA ILE A 51 15.80 16.17 -11.83
C ILE A 51 16.43 15.58 -13.08
N ASP A 52 17.72 15.31 -13.00
CA ASP A 52 18.46 14.48 -13.94
C ASP A 52 18.77 13.14 -13.28
N VAL A 53 18.22 12.08 -13.87
CA VAL A 53 18.25 10.71 -13.37
C VAL A 53 19.33 9.85 -14.05
N SER A 54 20.15 10.41 -14.93
CA SER A 54 21.16 9.69 -15.73
C SER A 54 22.13 8.85 -14.89
N LYS A 55 22.41 9.28 -13.66
CA LYS A 55 23.29 8.58 -12.69
C LYS A 55 22.53 8.04 -11.48
N TYR A 56 21.19 8.02 -11.51
CA TYR A 56 20.39 7.64 -10.33
C TYR A 56 20.63 6.20 -9.89
N ASN A 57 20.92 5.30 -10.84
CA ASN A 57 21.25 3.90 -10.63
C ASN A 57 20.27 3.20 -9.67
N ASP A 58 18.97 3.41 -9.91
CA ASP A 58 17.87 2.82 -9.13
C ASP A 58 18.00 3.01 -7.61
N GLY A 59 18.50 4.18 -7.19
CA GLY A 59 18.68 4.55 -5.78
C GLY A 59 19.80 3.79 -5.04
N GLN A 60 20.64 3.05 -5.76
CA GLN A 60 21.76 2.33 -5.17
C GLN A 60 22.83 3.28 -4.63
N ARG A 61 23.58 2.78 -3.64
CA ARG A 61 24.79 3.43 -3.14
C ARG A 61 25.78 3.66 -4.27
N GLY A 62 26.26 4.90 -4.41
CA GLY A 62 27.16 5.31 -5.50
C GLY A 62 26.42 5.94 -6.69
N GLY A 63 25.09 5.85 -6.72
CA GLY A 63 24.27 6.66 -7.59
C GLY A 63 24.34 8.15 -7.20
N ALA A 64 23.90 9.00 -8.14
CA ALA A 64 23.77 10.43 -7.94
C ALA A 64 22.55 10.95 -8.72
N LEU A 65 21.83 11.87 -8.11
CA LEU A 65 20.71 12.58 -8.71
C LEU A 65 21.04 14.07 -8.69
N LYS A 66 20.98 14.75 -9.84
CA LYS A 66 21.02 16.21 -9.83
C LYS A 66 19.61 16.73 -9.64
N VAL A 67 19.47 17.73 -8.78
CA VAL A 67 18.20 18.40 -8.52
C VAL A 67 18.39 19.89 -8.75
N ARG A 68 17.53 20.47 -9.58
CA ARG A 68 17.63 21.84 -10.06
C ARG A 68 16.39 22.64 -9.71
N ALA A 69 16.60 23.86 -9.25
CA ALA A 69 15.58 24.86 -8.99
C ALA A 69 14.86 25.24 -10.30
N LYS A 70 13.58 25.56 -10.21
CA LYS A 70 12.85 26.16 -11.32
C LYS A 70 13.10 27.66 -11.32
N ILE A 71 13.75 28.15 -12.37
CA ILE A 71 14.10 29.56 -12.55
C ILE A 71 13.48 30.03 -13.86
N ASP A 72 12.65 31.06 -13.78
CA ASP A 72 12.00 31.69 -14.92
C ASP A 72 12.46 33.15 -15.04
N LYS A 73 12.34 33.71 -16.24
CA LYS A 73 12.61 35.14 -16.49
C LYS A 73 11.31 35.92 -16.25
N LEU A 74 11.27 36.71 -15.18
CA LEU A 74 10.15 37.63 -14.96
C LEU A 74 10.22 38.79 -15.98
N ASP A 75 11.43 39.32 -16.18
CA ASP A 75 11.75 40.30 -17.20
C ASP A 75 13.25 40.22 -17.58
N ASN A 76 13.73 41.13 -18.44
CA ASN A 76 15.14 41.14 -18.88
C ASN A 76 16.17 41.43 -17.78
N LYS A 77 15.73 41.89 -16.61
CA LYS A 77 16.55 42.33 -15.46
C LYS A 77 16.24 41.55 -14.18
N THR A 78 15.26 40.65 -14.19
CA THR A 78 14.79 39.96 -12.99
C THR A 78 14.54 38.49 -13.29
N LEU A 79 15.21 37.61 -12.54
CA LEU A 79 14.92 36.18 -12.51
C LEU A 79 14.03 35.87 -11.31
N VAL A 80 13.12 34.91 -11.47
CA VAL A 80 12.27 34.40 -10.38
C VAL A 80 12.55 32.93 -10.18
N ILE A 81 12.84 32.55 -8.93
CA ILE A 81 12.95 31.16 -8.51
C ILE A 81 11.63 30.76 -7.87
N SER A 82 10.89 29.86 -8.52
CA SER A 82 9.54 29.44 -8.08
C SER A 82 9.53 28.09 -7.37
N GLU A 83 10.59 27.29 -7.53
CA GLU A 83 10.73 25.97 -6.89
C GLU A 83 12.19 25.77 -6.50
N ILE A 84 12.43 25.27 -5.28
CA ILE A 84 13.78 25.06 -4.75
C ILE A 84 14.18 23.58 -4.79
N PRO A 85 15.49 23.27 -4.86
CA PRO A 85 15.94 21.89 -4.81
C PRO A 85 15.56 21.22 -3.50
N PHE A 86 15.29 19.92 -3.57
CA PHE A 86 15.00 19.11 -2.39
C PHE A 86 16.15 19.22 -1.37
N SER A 87 15.83 19.15 -0.07
CA SER A 87 16.75 19.39 1.06
C SER A 87 17.24 20.84 1.25
N LYS A 88 16.75 21.82 0.51
CA LYS A 88 17.04 23.25 0.73
C LYS A 88 15.82 24.00 1.26
N THR A 89 16.08 25.11 1.94
CA THR A 89 15.09 26.13 2.33
C THR A 89 15.34 27.42 1.55
N THR A 90 14.34 28.31 1.47
CA THR A 90 14.48 29.62 0.82
C THR A 90 15.65 30.40 1.38
N GLY A 91 15.75 30.49 2.72
CA GLY A 91 16.87 31.14 3.41
C GLY A 91 18.23 30.54 3.04
N SER A 92 18.38 29.21 3.07
CA SER A 92 19.65 28.57 2.72
C SER A 92 20.06 28.81 1.26
N LEU A 93 19.08 28.88 0.36
CA LEU A 93 19.30 29.16 -1.05
C LEU A 93 19.72 30.62 -1.27
N ILE A 94 19.03 31.57 -0.63
CA ILE A 94 19.37 33.00 -0.66
C ILE A 94 20.78 33.24 -0.12
N ASP A 95 21.14 32.60 0.99
CA ASP A 95 22.49 32.68 1.56
C ASP A 95 23.55 32.17 0.59
N SER A 96 23.26 31.06 -0.10
CA SER A 96 24.13 30.47 -1.11
C SER A 96 24.34 31.41 -2.31
N ILE A 97 23.26 32.01 -2.81
CA ILE A 97 23.30 33.00 -3.89
C ILE A 97 24.09 34.23 -3.45
N THR A 98 23.83 34.76 -2.25
CA THR A 98 24.49 35.96 -1.72
C THR A 98 26.00 35.74 -1.60
N LYS A 99 26.44 34.59 -1.08
CA LYS A 99 27.86 34.21 -1.03
C LYS A 99 28.50 34.13 -2.43
N ALA A 100 27.76 33.67 -3.44
CA ALA A 100 28.24 33.62 -4.81
C ALA A 100 28.34 35.02 -5.45
N VAL A 101 27.45 35.94 -5.08
CA VAL A 101 27.52 37.36 -5.46
C VAL A 101 28.73 38.05 -4.82
N GLU A 102 28.96 37.85 -3.52
CA GLU A 102 30.13 38.41 -2.80
C GLU A 102 31.47 37.92 -3.38
N LYS A 103 31.52 36.68 -3.85
CA LYS A 103 32.67 36.10 -4.56
C LYS A 103 32.81 36.60 -6.01
N GLY A 104 31.90 37.44 -6.50
CA GLY A 104 31.87 37.94 -7.86
C GLY A 104 31.55 36.90 -8.93
N LYS A 105 31.05 35.72 -8.54
CA LYS A 105 30.67 34.64 -9.46
C LYS A 105 29.30 34.88 -10.10
N ILE A 106 28.41 35.58 -9.39
CA ILE A 106 27.07 35.94 -9.85
C ILE A 106 26.93 37.46 -9.82
N LYS A 107 26.43 38.06 -10.91
CA LYS A 107 26.22 39.51 -11.02
C LYS A 107 24.76 39.89 -10.73
N ALA A 108 24.40 39.88 -9.45
CA ALA A 108 23.10 40.35 -8.98
C ALA A 108 23.25 41.63 -8.14
N ARG A 109 22.30 42.55 -8.29
CA ARG A 109 22.20 43.77 -7.48
C ARG A 109 21.55 43.48 -6.12
N LYS A 110 20.54 42.64 -6.10
CA LYS A 110 19.71 42.36 -4.92
C LYS A 110 19.02 41.01 -5.07
N VAL A 111 18.79 40.32 -3.94
CA VAL A 111 17.97 39.12 -3.85
C VAL A 111 16.86 39.41 -2.85
N ASP A 112 15.60 39.25 -3.25
CA ASP A 112 14.42 39.49 -2.42
C ASP A 112 13.64 38.19 -2.21
N ASP A 113 13.29 37.89 -0.96
CA ASP A 113 12.36 36.82 -0.62
C ASP A 113 10.94 37.37 -0.55
N VAL A 114 10.09 36.99 -1.49
CA VAL A 114 8.67 37.35 -1.55
C VAL A 114 7.78 36.12 -1.32
N THR A 115 8.39 35.04 -0.81
CA THR A 115 7.72 33.76 -0.56
C THR A 115 6.54 33.94 0.38
N SER A 116 5.41 33.36 -0.01
CA SER A 116 4.19 33.30 0.79
C SER A 116 3.71 31.85 0.90
N ALA A 117 2.56 31.51 0.30
CA ALA A 117 2.12 30.13 0.15
C ALA A 117 2.97 29.36 -0.88
N ASN A 118 3.50 30.06 -1.88
CA ASN A 118 4.40 29.53 -2.90
C ASN A 118 5.77 30.20 -2.77
N VAL A 119 6.81 29.46 -3.11
CA VAL A 119 8.19 29.98 -3.18
C VAL A 119 8.26 31.05 -4.26
N GLU A 120 8.82 32.21 -3.91
CA GLU A 120 9.07 33.29 -4.85
C GLU A 120 10.31 34.09 -4.41
N ILE A 121 11.46 33.76 -5.00
CA ILE A 121 12.71 34.48 -4.75
C ILE A 121 13.07 35.27 -6.01
N LEU A 122 13.15 36.59 -5.87
CA LEU A 122 13.49 37.50 -6.97
C LEU A 122 14.99 37.82 -6.95
N VAL A 123 15.67 37.55 -8.06
CA VAL A 123 17.08 37.88 -8.27
C VAL A 123 17.16 39.04 -9.27
N HIS A 124 17.42 40.24 -8.73
CA HIS A 124 17.57 41.46 -9.52
C HIS A 124 18.98 41.54 -10.10
N LEU A 125 19.08 41.54 -11.43
CA LEU A 125 20.35 41.52 -12.15
C LEU A 125 21.06 42.88 -12.09
N ALA A 126 22.40 42.85 -12.09
CA ALA A 126 23.18 44.09 -12.25
C ALA A 126 23.02 44.65 -13.68
N PRO A 127 23.06 45.98 -13.88
CA PRO A 127 22.94 46.60 -15.20
C PRO A 127 23.93 46.00 -16.22
N GLY A 128 23.44 45.68 -17.42
CA GLY A 128 24.26 45.10 -18.50
C GLY A 128 24.54 43.59 -18.36
N THR A 129 23.96 42.92 -17.36
CA THR A 129 24.11 41.47 -17.19
C THR A 129 23.05 40.73 -18.02
N SER A 130 23.45 39.64 -18.69
CA SER A 130 22.53 38.74 -19.39
C SER A 130 21.79 37.84 -18.40
N SER A 131 20.47 37.72 -18.56
CA SER A 131 19.63 36.84 -17.75
C SER A 131 19.98 35.38 -17.93
N ASP A 132 20.23 34.93 -19.16
CA ASP A 132 20.66 33.55 -19.48
C ASP A 132 21.96 33.19 -18.77
N LYS A 133 23.01 34.01 -18.96
CA LYS A 133 24.30 33.78 -18.30
C LYS A 133 24.21 33.80 -16.78
N THR A 134 23.29 34.60 -16.23
CA THR A 134 23.10 34.64 -14.77
C THR A 134 22.35 33.40 -14.29
N MET A 135 21.41 32.88 -15.06
CA MET A 135 20.72 31.62 -14.75
C MET A 135 21.72 30.45 -14.73
N ASP A 136 22.61 30.38 -15.72
CA ASP A 136 23.70 29.40 -15.75
C ASP A 136 24.64 29.54 -14.55
N ALA A 137 25.02 30.79 -14.21
CA ALA A 137 25.84 31.07 -13.05
C ALA A 137 25.14 30.72 -11.72
N LEU A 138 23.82 30.91 -11.61
CA LEU A 138 23.03 30.49 -10.46
C LEU A 138 23.11 28.97 -10.29
N TYR A 139 22.91 28.21 -11.36
CA TYR A 139 23.05 26.75 -11.29
C TYR A 139 24.48 26.28 -10.97
N ALA A 140 25.50 26.93 -11.53
CA ALA A 140 26.89 26.51 -11.35
C ALA A 140 27.50 26.89 -9.99
N PHE A 141 27.07 28.02 -9.40
CA PHE A 141 27.76 28.63 -8.26
C PHE A 141 26.92 28.84 -7.01
N SER A 142 25.64 28.45 -7.05
CA SER A 142 24.77 28.45 -5.86
C SER A 142 24.10 27.09 -5.68
N ASP A 143 23.36 26.94 -4.59
CA ASP A 143 22.53 25.77 -4.31
C ASP A 143 21.28 25.68 -5.21
N CYS A 144 21.18 26.46 -6.30
CA CYS A 144 20.13 26.30 -7.31
C CYS A 144 20.24 24.98 -8.08
N GLU A 145 21.42 24.36 -8.12
CA GLU A 145 21.59 22.96 -8.52
C GLU A 145 22.40 22.24 -7.44
N ILE A 146 21.93 21.06 -7.03
CA ILE A 146 22.63 20.22 -6.06
C ILE A 146 22.72 18.79 -6.56
N ASN A 147 23.70 18.06 -6.03
CA ASN A 147 23.77 16.61 -6.17
C ASN A 147 23.25 15.94 -4.90
N ILE A 148 22.37 14.98 -5.05
CA ILE A 148 21.90 14.11 -3.98
C ILE A 148 22.36 12.69 -4.26
N SER A 149 23.14 12.11 -3.35
CA SER A 149 23.55 10.71 -3.42
C SER A 149 22.54 9.85 -2.66
N PRO A 150 21.73 9.02 -3.35
CA PRO A 150 20.88 8.04 -2.67
C PRO A 150 21.74 6.97 -1.99
N ASN A 151 21.17 6.37 -0.95
CA ASN A 151 21.75 5.23 -0.27
C ASN A 151 20.61 4.40 0.33
N CYS A 152 19.99 3.53 -0.47
CA CYS A 152 18.87 2.73 -0.03
C CYS A 152 19.35 1.57 0.88
N CYS A 153 19.49 1.87 2.17
CA CYS A 153 19.77 0.90 3.22
C CYS A 153 18.49 0.70 4.05
N VAL A 154 17.95 -0.50 4.05
CA VAL A 154 16.73 -0.86 4.80
C VAL A 154 17.00 -2.02 5.75
N ILE A 155 16.08 -2.29 6.67
CA ILE A 155 16.17 -3.44 7.57
C ILE A 155 15.30 -4.58 7.01
N GLU A 156 15.92 -5.73 6.81
CA GLU A 156 15.27 -6.98 6.43
C GLU A 156 15.77 -8.08 7.37
N ASP A 157 14.85 -8.84 7.96
CA ASP A 157 15.17 -9.90 8.94
C ASP A 157 16.14 -9.47 10.05
N ASN A 158 15.89 -8.29 10.62
CA ASN A 158 16.69 -7.64 11.66
C ASN A 158 18.15 -7.34 11.25
N LYS A 159 18.44 -7.26 9.94
CA LYS A 159 19.76 -6.93 9.41
C LYS A 159 19.68 -5.78 8.40
N PRO A 160 20.70 -4.90 8.35
CA PRO A 160 20.79 -3.89 7.32
C PRO A 160 21.14 -4.53 5.97
N VAL A 161 20.36 -4.20 4.94
CA VAL A 161 20.58 -4.62 3.56
C VAL A 161 20.56 -3.40 2.63
N PHE A 162 21.40 -3.43 1.61
CA PHE A 162 21.42 -2.41 0.56
C PHE A 162 20.66 -2.93 -0.64
N LEU A 163 19.58 -2.24 -1.01
CA LEU A 163 18.66 -2.67 -2.06
C LEU A 163 18.57 -1.60 -3.15
N THR A 164 18.07 -1.98 -4.32
CA THR A 164 17.55 -1.00 -5.30
C THR A 164 16.15 -0.53 -4.90
N ILE A 165 15.69 0.59 -5.47
CA ILE A 165 14.29 1.00 -5.31
C ILE A 165 13.35 -0.04 -5.92
N SER A 166 13.72 -0.65 -7.04
CA SER A 166 12.95 -1.75 -7.63
C SER A 166 12.81 -2.94 -6.67
N ASP A 167 13.87 -3.35 -5.98
CA ASP A 167 13.82 -4.44 -5.00
C ASP A 167 12.89 -4.08 -3.82
N VAL A 168 12.99 -2.86 -3.31
CA VAL A 168 12.11 -2.36 -2.26
C VAL A 168 10.64 -2.38 -2.71
N LEU A 169 10.35 -2.00 -3.95
CA LEU A 169 9.00 -2.09 -4.50
C LEU A 169 8.53 -3.54 -4.55
N ARG A 170 9.32 -4.46 -5.11
CA ARG A 170 8.99 -5.89 -5.22
C ARG A 170 8.66 -6.49 -3.85
N HIS A 171 9.55 -6.29 -2.87
CA HIS A 171 9.34 -6.78 -1.50
C HIS A 171 8.07 -6.18 -0.88
N SER A 172 7.78 -4.90 -1.12
CA SER A 172 6.55 -4.27 -0.64
C SER A 172 5.31 -4.87 -1.30
N VAL A 173 5.34 -5.14 -2.60
CA VAL A 173 4.20 -5.71 -3.35
C VAL A 173 3.96 -7.16 -2.93
N ASP A 174 5.00 -7.98 -2.83
CA ASP A 174 4.92 -9.37 -2.38
C ASP A 174 4.36 -9.45 -0.95
N ARG A 175 4.80 -8.54 -0.07
CA ARG A 175 4.26 -8.43 1.29
C ARG A 175 2.78 -8.04 1.27
N THR A 176 2.37 -7.10 0.43
CA THR A 176 0.96 -6.73 0.29
C THR A 176 0.12 -7.91 -0.19
N MET A 177 0.57 -8.63 -1.21
CA MET A 177 -0.11 -9.85 -1.69
C MET A 177 -0.22 -10.90 -0.57
N GLY A 178 0.84 -11.11 0.21
CA GLY A 178 0.82 -12.02 1.36
C GLY A 178 -0.17 -11.61 2.45
N LEU A 179 -0.31 -10.31 2.71
CA LEU A 179 -1.30 -9.79 3.68
C LEU A 179 -2.73 -9.96 3.17
N LEU A 180 -3.01 -9.65 1.90
CA LEU A 180 -4.32 -9.86 1.28
C LEU A 180 -4.71 -11.35 1.29
N ARG A 181 -3.77 -12.25 0.97
CA ARG A 181 -3.98 -13.69 1.07
C ARG A 181 -4.35 -14.10 2.50
N LYS A 182 -3.65 -13.55 3.50
CA LYS A 182 -3.93 -13.85 4.91
C LYS A 182 -5.33 -13.38 5.32
N GLU A 183 -5.74 -12.20 4.87
CA GLU A 183 -7.09 -11.68 5.11
C GLU A 183 -8.17 -12.60 4.50
N LEU A 184 -7.99 -13.03 3.26
CA LEU A 184 -8.88 -13.98 2.59
C LEU A 184 -8.92 -15.34 3.32
N MET A 185 -7.78 -15.86 3.77
CA MET A 185 -7.73 -17.11 4.54
C MET A 185 -8.44 -17.01 5.89
N ILE A 186 -8.32 -15.87 6.58
CA ILE A 186 -9.06 -15.62 7.83
C ILE A 186 -10.56 -15.61 7.53
N ARG A 187 -10.99 -14.86 6.51
CA ARG A 187 -12.40 -14.78 6.11
C ARG A 187 -12.97 -16.14 5.70
N LYS A 188 -12.19 -16.94 4.95
CA LYS A 188 -12.52 -18.32 4.60
C LYS A 188 -12.76 -19.16 5.85
N GLY A 189 -11.84 -19.13 6.83
CA GLY A 189 -11.99 -19.85 8.07
C GLY A 189 -13.22 -19.44 8.89
N GLU A 190 -13.54 -18.14 8.94
CA GLU A 190 -14.76 -17.65 9.59
C GLU A 190 -16.03 -18.20 8.93
N LEU A 191 -16.08 -18.22 7.60
CA LEU A 191 -17.20 -18.72 6.82
C LEU A 191 -17.33 -20.25 6.91
N GLU A 192 -16.22 -20.98 6.92
CA GLU A 192 -16.19 -22.43 7.14
C GLU A 192 -16.74 -22.80 8.52
N GLU A 193 -16.31 -22.10 9.58
CA GLU A 193 -16.86 -22.30 10.92
C GLU A 193 -18.34 -21.89 10.99
N GLN A 194 -18.74 -20.80 10.32
CA GLN A 194 -20.14 -20.39 10.26
C GLN A 194 -21.01 -21.44 9.54
N LEU A 195 -20.51 -22.01 8.44
CA LEU A 195 -21.16 -23.09 7.71
C LEU A 195 -21.30 -24.33 8.61
N PHE A 196 -20.22 -24.71 9.28
CA PHE A 196 -20.17 -25.84 10.19
C PHE A 196 -21.22 -25.73 11.31
N PHE A 197 -21.26 -24.62 12.04
CA PHE A 197 -22.23 -24.44 13.13
C PHE A 197 -23.67 -24.32 12.64
N SER A 198 -23.89 -23.65 11.51
CA SER A 198 -25.23 -23.54 10.91
C SER A 198 -25.76 -24.92 10.49
N SER A 199 -24.86 -25.80 10.05
CA SER A 199 -25.18 -27.18 9.65
C SER A 199 -25.51 -28.05 10.86
N LEU A 200 -24.73 -27.94 11.95
CA LEU A 200 -25.03 -28.62 13.21
C LEU A 200 -26.37 -28.17 13.80
N GLU A 201 -26.64 -26.87 13.81
CA GLU A 201 -27.91 -26.31 14.26
C GLU A 201 -29.09 -26.84 13.43
N ARG A 202 -28.95 -26.88 12.10
CA ARG A 202 -29.97 -27.44 11.20
C ARG A 202 -30.28 -28.88 11.56
N ILE A 203 -29.28 -29.75 11.66
CA ILE A 203 -29.48 -31.18 11.99
C ILE A 203 -30.14 -31.31 13.36
N PHE A 204 -29.66 -30.56 14.36
CA PHE A 204 -30.19 -30.61 15.73
C PHE A 204 -31.68 -30.26 15.80
N ILE A 205 -32.11 -29.28 15.01
CA ILE A 205 -33.50 -28.81 14.99
C ILE A 205 -34.38 -29.73 14.12
N GLU A 206 -33.94 -30.08 12.91
CA GLU A 206 -34.71 -30.87 11.95
C GLU A 206 -34.92 -32.31 12.43
N GLU A 207 -33.89 -32.95 12.96
CA GLU A 207 -33.97 -34.30 13.56
C GLU A 207 -34.62 -34.29 14.95
N ARG A 208 -34.95 -33.09 15.47
CA ARG A 208 -35.60 -32.88 16.77
C ARG A 208 -34.84 -33.55 17.93
N ILE A 209 -33.51 -33.57 17.87
CA ILE A 209 -32.64 -34.22 18.87
C ILE A 209 -32.96 -33.72 20.30
N TYR A 210 -33.28 -32.42 20.42
CA TYR A 210 -33.66 -31.77 21.68
C TYR A 210 -34.97 -32.24 22.31
N LYS A 211 -35.83 -32.99 21.59
CA LYS A 211 -37.10 -33.55 22.09
C LYS A 211 -37.02 -35.02 22.43
N GLU A 212 -35.85 -35.65 22.26
CA GLU A 212 -35.71 -37.06 22.56
C GLU A 212 -35.62 -37.30 24.07
N ARG A 213 -36.28 -38.37 24.55
CA ARG A 213 -36.33 -38.70 26.00
C ARG A 213 -34.94 -38.80 26.62
N LYS A 214 -33.97 -39.34 25.88
CA LYS A 214 -32.58 -39.50 26.36
C LYS A 214 -31.89 -38.15 26.53
N PHE A 215 -32.23 -37.14 25.73
CA PHE A 215 -31.76 -35.77 25.92
C PHE A 215 -32.38 -35.15 27.19
N GLU A 216 -33.71 -35.24 27.35
CA GLU A 216 -34.44 -34.63 28.47
C GLU A 216 -34.13 -35.28 29.84
N GLN A 217 -33.84 -36.58 29.86
CA GLN A 217 -33.63 -37.37 31.09
C GLN A 217 -32.17 -37.55 31.46
N SER A 218 -31.24 -37.00 30.67
CA SER A 218 -29.80 -37.07 30.96
C SER A 218 -29.48 -36.38 32.29
N LYS A 219 -28.66 -37.04 33.10
CA LYS A 219 -28.33 -36.58 34.46
C LYS A 219 -27.03 -35.78 34.53
N SER A 220 -26.24 -35.80 33.46
CA SER A 220 -24.98 -35.08 33.35
C SER A 220 -24.78 -34.50 31.96
N GLN A 221 -23.94 -33.46 31.86
CA GLN A 221 -23.55 -32.87 30.59
C GLN A 221 -22.83 -33.88 29.68
N ASP A 222 -22.02 -34.77 30.25
CA ASP A 222 -21.31 -35.79 29.48
C ASP A 222 -22.27 -36.83 28.87
N GLU A 223 -23.34 -37.19 29.57
CA GLU A 223 -24.40 -38.06 29.02
C GLU A 223 -25.11 -37.41 27.82
N VAL A 224 -25.43 -36.11 27.91
CA VAL A 224 -26.06 -35.36 26.81
C VAL A 224 -25.11 -35.24 25.62
N VAL A 225 -23.83 -34.92 25.87
CA VAL A 225 -22.83 -34.79 24.81
C VAL A 225 -22.65 -36.11 24.06
N ALA A 226 -22.46 -37.23 24.79
CA ALA A 226 -22.30 -38.54 24.17
C ALA A 226 -23.57 -38.96 23.39
N PHE A 227 -24.75 -38.58 23.88
CA PHE A 227 -25.98 -38.81 23.16
C PHE A 227 -26.05 -38.01 21.85
N ILE A 228 -25.76 -36.70 21.86
CA ILE A 228 -25.76 -35.88 20.65
C ILE A 228 -24.72 -36.36 19.65
N ASP A 229 -23.50 -36.67 20.10
CA ASP A 229 -22.44 -37.19 19.23
C ASP A 229 -22.91 -38.46 18.48
N SER A 230 -23.53 -39.41 19.20
CA SER A 230 -24.11 -40.62 18.59
C SER A 230 -25.20 -40.34 17.55
N LYS A 231 -25.89 -39.20 17.67
CA LYS A 231 -26.93 -38.77 16.72
C LYS A 231 -26.38 -38.02 15.53
N LEU A 232 -25.22 -37.37 15.69
CA LEU A 232 -24.51 -36.68 14.61
C LEU A 232 -23.66 -37.65 13.77
N GLU A 233 -23.32 -38.83 14.30
CA GLU A 233 -22.54 -39.87 13.62
C GLU A 233 -23.00 -40.16 12.17
N PRO A 234 -24.29 -40.37 11.87
CA PRO A 234 -24.74 -40.66 10.49
C PRO A 234 -24.53 -39.51 9.50
N PHE A 235 -24.20 -38.31 10.00
CA PHE A 235 -24.08 -37.09 9.21
C PHE A 235 -22.63 -36.64 9.02
N LYS A 236 -21.65 -37.23 9.73
CA LYS A 236 -20.25 -36.80 9.70
C LYS A 236 -19.65 -36.84 8.28
N ASP A 237 -19.92 -37.91 7.52
CA ASP A 237 -19.42 -38.10 6.15
C ASP A 237 -20.47 -37.81 5.07
N LYS A 238 -21.60 -37.21 5.45
CA LYS A 238 -22.72 -37.00 4.53
C LYS A 238 -22.51 -35.72 3.72
N LEU A 239 -22.77 -35.79 2.41
CA LEU A 239 -22.98 -34.62 1.59
C LEU A 239 -24.38 -34.07 1.84
N PHE A 240 -24.44 -32.80 2.22
CA PHE A 240 -25.65 -32.04 2.44
C PHE A 240 -26.01 -31.23 1.21
N THR A 241 -27.31 -31.04 1.02
CA THR A 241 -27.84 -30.09 0.05
C THR A 241 -28.58 -28.97 0.77
N ALA A 242 -28.52 -27.77 0.19
CA ALA A 242 -29.41 -26.66 0.49
C ALA A 242 -29.98 -26.17 -0.85
N GLU A 243 -31.31 -26.11 -0.94
CA GLU A 243 -32.02 -25.72 -2.15
C GLU A 243 -32.87 -24.50 -1.84
N VAL A 244 -32.79 -23.50 -2.72
CA VAL A 244 -33.63 -22.30 -2.61
C VAL A 244 -34.39 -22.15 -3.93
N ASP A 245 -35.71 -22.13 -3.83
CA ASP A 245 -36.62 -22.01 -4.96
C ASP A 245 -36.21 -20.83 -5.87
N GLY A 246 -35.93 -21.14 -7.14
CA GLY A 246 -35.54 -20.16 -8.14
C GLY A 246 -34.10 -19.63 -8.04
N LYS A 247 -33.29 -20.06 -7.06
CA LYS A 247 -31.86 -19.71 -6.92
C LYS A 247 -30.90 -20.89 -7.08
N GLY A 248 -31.44 -22.12 -7.10
CA GLY A 248 -30.68 -23.35 -7.37
C GLY A 248 -30.37 -24.16 -6.11
N MET A 249 -29.40 -25.07 -6.23
CA MET A 249 -29.00 -26.00 -5.18
C MET A 249 -27.48 -25.92 -4.96
N VAL A 250 -27.06 -25.96 -3.70
CA VAL A 250 -25.63 -26.05 -3.32
C VAL A 250 -25.37 -27.32 -2.51
N GLU A 251 -24.20 -27.92 -2.75
CA GLU A 251 -23.70 -29.05 -1.99
C GLU A 251 -22.60 -28.62 -1.00
N TYR A 252 -22.58 -29.23 0.18
CA TYR A 252 -21.56 -28.99 1.18
C TYR A 252 -21.38 -30.20 2.11
N ALA A 253 -20.26 -30.20 2.83
CA ALA A 253 -19.92 -31.16 3.86
C ALA A 253 -19.30 -30.43 5.06
N PHE A 254 -19.14 -31.12 6.17
CA PHE A 254 -18.32 -30.61 7.26
C PHE A 254 -16.86 -30.50 6.80
N HIS A 255 -16.23 -29.35 7.04
CA HIS A 255 -14.82 -29.14 6.68
C HIS A 255 -13.84 -29.75 7.70
N ARG A 256 -14.34 -30.16 8.87
CA ARG A 256 -13.59 -30.79 9.96
C ARG A 256 -14.50 -31.69 10.81
N GLU A 257 -13.90 -32.49 11.66
CA GLU A 257 -14.61 -33.34 12.62
C GLU A 257 -15.35 -32.52 13.69
N ILE A 258 -16.43 -33.12 14.21
CA ILE A 258 -17.24 -32.56 15.29
C ILE A 258 -16.57 -32.88 16.62
N THR A 259 -16.27 -31.84 17.39
CA THR A 259 -15.62 -31.98 18.70
C THR A 259 -16.64 -31.86 19.84
N ARG A 260 -16.24 -32.28 21.05
CA ARG A 260 -17.02 -32.05 22.27
C ARG A 260 -17.36 -30.57 22.45
N GLU A 261 -16.44 -29.66 22.18
CA GLU A 261 -16.67 -28.22 22.33
C GLU A 261 -17.76 -27.71 21.38
N ASP A 262 -17.84 -28.26 20.17
CA ASP A 262 -18.89 -27.88 19.20
C ASP A 262 -20.28 -28.32 19.71
N ILE A 263 -20.37 -29.51 20.30
CA ILE A 263 -21.61 -30.01 20.91
C ILE A 263 -21.98 -29.15 22.13
N LEU A 264 -21.02 -28.71 22.94
CA LEU A 264 -21.28 -27.81 24.05
C LEU A 264 -21.83 -26.46 23.55
N LYS A 265 -21.24 -25.89 22.50
CA LYS A 265 -21.79 -24.67 21.86
C LYS A 265 -23.19 -24.90 21.29
N LEU A 266 -23.46 -26.08 20.72
CA LEU A 266 -24.79 -26.46 20.22
C LEU A 266 -25.84 -26.51 21.34
N LEU A 267 -25.46 -26.93 22.55
CA LEU A 267 -26.33 -26.94 23.73
C LEU A 267 -26.70 -25.52 24.21
N GLU A 268 -25.89 -24.51 23.91
CA GLU A 268 -26.17 -23.12 24.28
C GLU A 268 -27.20 -22.43 23.37
N ILE A 269 -27.70 -23.12 22.33
CA ILE A 269 -28.74 -22.58 21.45
C ILE A 269 -30.00 -22.29 22.25
N LYS A 270 -30.42 -21.02 22.22
CA LYS A 270 -31.62 -20.55 22.92
C LYS A 270 -32.88 -21.20 22.32
N MET A 271 -33.81 -21.64 23.17
CA MET A 271 -35.10 -22.19 22.75
C MET A 271 -35.87 -21.27 21.78
N GLN A 272 -35.79 -19.95 21.95
CA GLN A 272 -36.39 -18.98 21.02
C GLN A 272 -35.85 -19.09 19.59
N ARG A 273 -34.57 -19.46 19.43
CA ARG A 273 -33.93 -19.65 18.12
C ARG A 273 -34.47 -20.91 17.44
N ILE A 274 -34.63 -22.00 18.19
CA ILE A 274 -35.29 -23.23 17.73
C ILE A 274 -36.72 -22.96 17.27
N LEU A 275 -37.50 -22.20 18.06
CA LEU A 275 -38.89 -21.87 17.73
C LEU A 275 -39.03 -20.96 16.50
N LYS A 276 -38.05 -20.09 16.25
CA LYS A 276 -38.01 -19.18 15.11
C LYS A 276 -37.30 -19.76 13.89
N TYR A 277 -36.83 -21.00 13.98
CA TYR A 277 -36.11 -21.65 12.90
C TYR A 277 -36.99 -21.70 11.65
N ASN A 278 -36.41 -21.30 10.52
CA ASN A 278 -37.05 -21.31 9.22
C ASN A 278 -36.05 -21.92 8.23
N LYS A 279 -36.46 -23.03 7.61
CA LYS A 279 -35.63 -23.80 6.70
C LYS A 279 -35.17 -22.97 5.50
N ASP A 280 -36.10 -22.29 4.84
CA ASP A 280 -35.80 -21.50 3.63
C ASP A 280 -34.74 -20.43 3.92
N LYS A 281 -34.83 -19.74 5.06
CA LYS A 281 -33.82 -18.76 5.49
C LYS A 281 -32.48 -19.38 5.83
N ALA A 282 -32.48 -20.60 6.38
CA ALA A 282 -31.24 -21.33 6.65
C ALA A 282 -30.58 -21.76 5.33
N ASP A 283 -31.35 -22.28 4.38
CA ASP A 283 -30.86 -22.66 3.06
C ASP A 283 -30.35 -21.44 2.26
N GLU A 284 -31.02 -20.28 2.36
CA GLU A 284 -30.52 -19.01 1.80
C GLU A 284 -29.18 -18.58 2.41
N LEU A 285 -29.03 -18.70 3.74
CA LEU A 285 -27.77 -18.37 4.41
C LEU A 285 -26.64 -19.30 3.95
N LEU A 286 -26.91 -20.61 3.89
CA LEU A 286 -25.93 -21.62 3.46
C LEU A 286 -25.49 -21.38 2.02
N MET A 287 -26.44 -21.08 1.12
CA MET A 287 -26.15 -20.73 -0.26
C MET A 287 -25.27 -19.48 -0.36
N LYS A 288 -25.55 -18.44 0.42
CA LYS A 288 -24.72 -17.22 0.47
C LYS A 288 -23.30 -17.51 0.95
N ILE A 289 -23.16 -18.28 2.03
CA ILE A 289 -21.84 -18.65 2.58
C ILE A 289 -21.04 -19.45 1.53
N LYS A 290 -21.67 -20.41 0.86
CA LYS A 290 -21.03 -21.21 -0.18
C LYS A 290 -20.62 -20.39 -1.40
N ALA A 291 -21.43 -19.42 -1.82
CA ALA A 291 -21.08 -18.50 -2.89
C ALA A 291 -19.85 -17.65 -2.51
N GLU A 292 -19.85 -17.06 -1.31
CA GLU A 292 -18.72 -16.26 -0.82
C GLU A 292 -17.44 -17.10 -0.66
N LEU A 293 -17.55 -18.35 -0.19
CA LEU A 293 -16.42 -19.28 -0.13
C LEU A 293 -15.84 -19.58 -1.52
N ALA A 294 -16.70 -19.78 -2.53
CA ALA A 294 -16.27 -20.02 -3.90
C ALA A 294 -15.57 -18.80 -4.50
N GLU A 295 -16.07 -17.59 -4.24
CA GLU A 295 -15.41 -16.34 -4.62
C GLU A 295 -14.02 -16.21 -3.97
N ILE A 296 -13.92 -16.46 -2.66
CA ILE A 296 -12.64 -16.42 -1.94
C ILE A 296 -11.67 -17.47 -2.47
N GLU A 297 -12.12 -18.67 -2.79
CA GLU A 297 -11.27 -19.72 -3.38
C GLU A 297 -10.75 -19.31 -4.75
N ASN A 298 -11.60 -18.70 -5.58
CA ASN A 298 -11.19 -18.12 -6.85
C ASN A 298 -10.15 -17.01 -6.66
N ASP A 299 -10.37 -16.10 -5.71
CA ASP A 299 -9.43 -15.01 -5.40
C ASP A 299 -8.09 -15.53 -4.86
N LEU A 300 -8.11 -16.55 -4.00
CA LEU A 300 -6.91 -17.22 -3.49
C LEU A 300 -6.11 -17.90 -4.61
N ALA A 301 -6.78 -18.41 -5.64
CA ALA A 301 -6.14 -18.97 -6.84
C ALA A 301 -5.55 -17.88 -7.76
N HIS A 302 -6.14 -16.68 -7.76
CA HIS A 302 -5.77 -15.55 -8.63
C HIS A 302 -5.26 -14.34 -7.83
N MET A 303 -4.39 -14.58 -6.84
CA MET A 303 -3.89 -13.52 -5.94
C MET A 303 -3.20 -12.36 -6.66
N THR A 304 -2.62 -12.60 -7.83
CA THR A 304 -2.04 -11.56 -8.68
C THR A 304 -3.11 -10.53 -9.08
N ASP A 305 -4.26 -10.97 -9.56
CA ASP A 305 -5.35 -10.10 -10.01
C ASP A 305 -5.98 -9.34 -8.83
N VAL A 306 -6.18 -10.02 -7.70
CA VAL A 306 -6.64 -9.40 -6.45
C VAL A 306 -5.70 -8.27 -6.03
N THR A 307 -4.39 -8.50 -6.13
CA THR A 307 -3.37 -7.51 -5.74
C THR A 307 -3.31 -6.35 -6.73
N ILE A 308 -3.46 -6.61 -8.03
CA ILE A 308 -3.57 -5.56 -9.05
C ILE A 308 -4.77 -4.66 -8.76
N ASN A 309 -5.95 -5.26 -8.57
CA ASN A 309 -7.19 -4.53 -8.25
C ASN A 309 -7.03 -3.67 -6.99
N TRP A 310 -6.28 -4.15 -5.99
CA TRP A 310 -5.97 -3.38 -4.79
C TRP A 310 -5.14 -2.11 -5.10
N PHE A 311 -4.08 -2.22 -5.89
CA PHE A 311 -3.27 -1.06 -6.27
C PHE A 311 -4.02 -0.08 -7.19
N GLU A 312 -4.85 -0.59 -8.11
CA GLU A 312 -5.73 0.24 -8.94
C GLU A 312 -6.77 0.97 -8.10
N TYR A 313 -7.36 0.30 -7.11
CA TYR A 313 -8.24 0.94 -6.13
C TYR A 313 -7.54 2.05 -5.35
N LEU A 314 -6.33 1.79 -4.84
CA LEU A 314 -5.54 2.79 -4.12
C LEU A 314 -5.25 4.01 -5.00
N LYS A 315 -4.83 3.79 -6.25
CA LYS A 315 -4.61 4.85 -7.24
C LYS A 315 -5.90 5.62 -7.54
N GLY A 316 -7.02 4.92 -7.78
CA GLY A 316 -8.31 5.55 -8.06
C GLY A 316 -8.82 6.40 -6.89
N LYS A 317 -8.64 5.94 -5.66
CA LYS A 317 -9.12 6.59 -4.44
C LYS A 317 -8.26 7.79 -4.02
N TYR A 318 -6.93 7.65 -4.06
CA TYR A 318 -6.01 8.65 -3.50
C TYR A 318 -5.19 9.39 -4.56
N GLY A 319 -5.04 8.83 -5.76
CA GLY A 319 -4.10 9.31 -6.77
C GLY A 319 -4.30 10.75 -7.24
N LYS A 320 -5.56 11.23 -7.25
CA LYS A 320 -5.90 12.62 -7.60
C LYS A 320 -5.22 13.66 -6.69
N ASN A 321 -4.92 13.30 -5.45
CA ASN A 321 -4.29 14.18 -4.47
C ASN A 321 -2.75 14.16 -4.56
N HIS A 322 -2.18 13.32 -5.42
CA HIS A 322 -0.73 13.10 -5.53
C HIS A 322 -0.23 13.24 -6.97
N PRO A 323 -0.50 14.36 -7.67
CA PRO A 323 0.09 14.60 -8.99
C PRO A 323 1.62 14.68 -8.88
N ARG A 324 2.32 14.27 -9.95
CA ARG A 324 3.77 14.44 -10.05
C ARG A 324 4.12 15.92 -10.01
N LYS A 325 5.10 16.30 -9.20
CA LYS A 325 5.54 17.69 -9.05
C LYS A 325 6.89 17.94 -9.73
N THR A 326 7.76 16.96 -9.71
CA THR A 326 9.12 17.09 -10.23
C THR A 326 9.20 16.73 -11.71
N GLU A 327 9.81 17.59 -12.51
CA GLU A 327 10.09 17.34 -13.93
C GLU A 327 11.34 16.46 -14.10
N ILE A 328 11.30 15.46 -14.97
CA ILE A 328 12.49 14.66 -15.32
C ILE A 328 13.04 15.18 -16.64
N ARG A 329 14.30 15.61 -16.66
CA ARG A 329 15.01 16.01 -17.88
C ARG A 329 16.52 15.87 -17.72
N ASN A 330 17.22 15.62 -18.82
CA ASN A 330 18.68 15.65 -18.81
C ASN A 330 19.16 17.11 -18.71
N PHE A 331 20.18 17.32 -17.89
CA PHE A 331 20.78 18.63 -17.74
C PHE A 331 21.99 18.77 -18.65
N ASP A 332 21.98 19.80 -19.48
CA ASP A 332 23.17 20.17 -20.24
C ASP A 332 24.32 20.53 -19.29
N THR A 333 25.54 20.29 -19.77
CA THR A 333 26.74 20.72 -19.06
C THR A 333 26.81 22.23 -19.17
N ILE A 334 26.73 22.92 -18.04
CA ILE A 334 26.85 24.37 -18.01
C ILE A 334 28.31 24.72 -18.31
N GLU A 335 28.54 25.43 -19.43
CA GLU A 335 29.84 26.00 -19.74
C GLU A 335 30.05 27.24 -18.87
N VAL A 336 30.97 27.13 -17.91
CA VAL A 336 31.22 28.14 -16.86
C VAL A 336 32.38 29.06 -17.23
#